data_AF-A0A931FSB1-F1
#
_entry.id   AF-A0A931FSB1-F1
#
_cell.length_a   1.000
_cell.length_b   1.000
_cell.length_c   1.000
_cell.angle_alpha   90.00
_cell.angle_beta   90.00
_cell.angle_gamma   90.00
#
_symmetry.space_group_name_H-M   'P 1'
#
loop_
_entity.id
_entity.type
_entity.pdbx_description
1 polymer ?
#
loop_
_entity_poly.entity_id
_entity_poly.type
_entity_poly.pdbx_seq_one_letter_code
_entity_poly.pdbx_strand_id
1 'polypeptide(L)'
;MKMKILPKNFNPLAFITIGSIITLLMFASFIAAFAEDENTSGGGLLSTILAATFQIWRFPLHTLLWEFITKNMALYFPSLLLNILFYSFAIERLIAFIAKSRKARV
;
A
#
# COMPACT_ATOMS: atom_id res chain seq x y z
N MET A 1 -32.23 -8.73 5.62
CA MET A 1 -31.73 -7.90 4.50
C MET A 1 -30.25 -8.17 4.31
N LYS A 2 -29.83 -8.92 3.27
CA LYS A 2 -28.40 -9.20 3.03
C LYS A 2 -27.80 -8.03 2.25
N MET A 3 -27.19 -7.07 2.95
CA MET A 3 -26.33 -6.08 2.29
C MET A 3 -25.16 -6.81 1.64
N LYS A 4 -25.10 -6.81 0.30
CA LYS A 4 -23.87 -7.14 -0.43
C LYS A 4 -22.97 -5.91 -0.35
N ILE A 5 -22.17 -5.82 0.70
CA ILE A 5 -21.23 -4.72 0.95
C ILE A 5 -20.07 -4.74 -0.07
N LEU A 6 -19.80 -5.89 -0.68
CA LEU A 6 -18.64 -6.08 -1.55
C LEU A 6 -18.99 -5.87 -3.04
N PRO A 7 -18.08 -5.26 -3.82
CA PRO A 7 -18.24 -5.09 -5.25
C PRO A 7 -18.44 -6.43 -5.98
N LYS A 8 -19.12 -6.38 -7.14
CA LYS A 8 -19.27 -7.57 -7.99
C LYS A 8 -17.88 -8.12 -8.37
N ASN A 9 -17.72 -9.44 -8.27
CA ASN A 9 -16.46 -10.16 -8.51
C ASN A 9 -15.31 -9.73 -7.60
N PHE A 10 -15.59 -9.28 -6.38
CA PHE A 10 -14.56 -9.08 -5.36
C PHE A 10 -14.02 -10.42 -4.85
N ASN A 11 -12.70 -10.56 -4.83
CA ASN A 11 -11.99 -11.71 -4.28
C ASN A 11 -11.30 -11.31 -2.97
N PRO A 12 -11.90 -11.63 -1.80
CA PRO A 12 -11.32 -11.29 -0.49
C PRO A 12 -9.95 -11.93 -0.27
N LEU A 13 -9.71 -13.14 -0.79
CA LEU A 13 -8.43 -13.82 -0.62
C LEU A 13 -7.33 -13.10 -1.41
N ALA A 14 -7.62 -12.65 -2.63
CA ALA A 14 -6.68 -11.86 -3.42
C ALA A 14 -6.36 -10.54 -2.70
N PHE A 15 -7.38 -9.84 -2.21
CA PHE A 15 -7.22 -8.60 -1.44
C PHE A 15 -6.32 -8.78 -0.22
N ILE A 16 -6.58 -9.81 0.61
CA ILE A 16 -5.78 -10.10 1.81
C ILE A 16 -4.35 -10.46 1.41
N THR A 17 -4.17 -11.29 0.38
CA THR A 17 -2.84 -11.72 -0.08
C THR A 17 -2.00 -10.53 -0.56
N ILE A 18 -2.60 -9.66 -1.39
CA ILE A 18 -1.95 -8.44 -1.87
C ILE A 18 -1.60 -7.53 -0.69
N GLY A 19 -2.53 -7.34 0.25
CA GLY A 19 -2.30 -6.52 1.44
C GLY A 19 -1.17 -7.03 2.32
N SER A 20 -1.06 -8.34 2.53
CA SER A 20 0.05 -8.93 3.27
C SER A 20 1.40 -8.68 2.59
N ILE A 21 1.47 -8.86 1.26
CA ILE A 21 2.69 -8.60 0.48
C ILE A 21 3.09 -7.12 0.57
N ILE A 22 2.14 -6.21 0.36
CA ILE A 22 2.39 -4.77 0.43
C ILE A 22 2.81 -4.37 1.84
N THR A 23 2.20 -4.93 2.88
CA THR A 23 2.56 -4.62 4.28
C THR A 23 4.01 -4.99 4.57
N LEU A 24 4.46 -6.18 4.16
CA LEU A 24 5.85 -6.60 4.33
C LEU A 24 6.81 -5.67 3.59
N LEU A 25 6.49 -5.33 2.34
CA LEU A 25 7.30 -4.42 1.53
C LEU A 25 7.31 -2.99 2.09
N MET A 26 6.19 -2.53 2.66
CA MET A 26 6.06 -1.25 3.33
C MET A 26 6.96 -1.19 4.57
N PHE A 27 7.00 -2.22 5.42
CA PHE A 27 7.89 -2.23 6.58
C PHE A 27 9.38 -2.25 6.18
N ALA A 28 9.74 -3.06 5.17
CA ALA A 28 11.12 -3.09 4.67
C ALA A 28 11.56 -1.72 4.11
N SER A 29 10.67 -1.06 3.35
CA SER A 29 10.93 0.28 2.81
C SER A 29 10.92 1.38 3.87
N PHE A 30 10.06 1.29 4.89
CA PHE A 30 10.05 2.18 6.04
C PHE A 30 11.39 2.15 6.79
N ILE A 31 11.90 0.96 7.09
CA ILE A 31 13.20 0.80 7.78
C ILE A 31 14.33 1.37 6.92
N ALA A 32 14.33 1.10 5.61
CA ALA A 32 15.34 1.62 4.70
C ALA A 32 15.32 3.16 4.62
N ALA A 33 14.13 3.76 4.52
CA ALA A 33 13.98 5.22 4.51
C ALA A 33 14.44 5.85 5.82
N PHE A 34 14.07 5.26 6.95
CA PHE A 34 14.50 5.74 8.26
C PHE A 34 16.02 5.63 8.44
N ALA A 35 16.63 4.53 7.97
CA ALA A 35 18.08 4.38 7.97
C ALA A 35 18.80 5.38 7.05
N GLU A 36 18.18 5.79 5.93
CA GLU A 36 18.73 6.87 5.09
C GLU A 36 18.66 8.22 5.81
N ASP A 37 17.53 8.54 6.46
CA ASP A 37 17.36 9.78 7.22
C ASP A 37 18.36 9.88 8.39
N GLU A 38 18.67 8.76 9.05
CA GLU A 38 19.68 8.68 10.12
C GLU A 38 21.13 8.56 9.60
N ASN A 39 21.35 8.53 8.29
CA ASN A 39 22.66 8.28 7.67
C ASN A 39 23.31 6.94 8.09
N THR A 40 22.50 5.91 8.34
CA THR A 40 22.91 4.55 8.74
C THR A 40 22.67 3.50 7.65
N SER A 41 22.16 3.89 6.47
CA SER A 41 21.70 2.97 5.41
C SER A 41 22.78 2.16 4.67
N GLY A 42 24.07 2.39 4.94
CA GLY A 42 25.18 1.70 4.25
C GLY A 42 25.31 2.00 2.75
N GLY A 43 24.42 2.80 2.16
CA GLY A 43 24.55 3.35 0.79
C GLY A 43 24.36 2.38 -0.38
N GLY A 44 23.73 1.22 -0.18
CA GLY A 44 23.52 0.23 -1.24
C GLY A 44 22.31 0.52 -2.15
N LEU A 45 22.39 0.14 -3.43
CA LEU A 45 21.31 0.31 -4.42
C LEU A 45 19.95 -0.21 -3.92
N LEU A 46 19.93 -1.37 -3.26
CA LEU A 46 18.71 -1.96 -2.72
C LEU A 46 18.09 -1.08 -1.62
N SER A 47 18.91 -0.51 -0.73
CA SER A 47 18.45 0.38 0.34
C SER A 47 17.82 1.63 -0.25
N THR A 48 18.47 2.24 -1.24
CA THR A 48 17.96 3.45 -1.91
C THR A 48 16.67 3.19 -2.67
N ILE A 49 16.55 2.06 -3.35
CA ILE A 49 15.28 1.68 -4.00
C ILE A 49 14.18 1.48 -2.96
N LEU A 50 14.46 0.80 -1.85
CA LEU A 50 13.49 0.59 -0.79
C LEU A 50 13.07 1.91 -0.15
N ALA A 51 14.01 2.79 0.19
CA ALA A 51 13.73 4.10 0.77
C ALA A 51 12.89 4.98 -0.19
N ALA A 52 13.22 4.99 -1.48
CA ALA A 52 12.42 5.67 -2.49
C ALA A 52 11.00 5.08 -2.61
N THR A 53 10.88 3.76 -2.52
CA THR A 53 9.58 3.07 -2.57
C THR A 53 8.70 3.47 -1.38
N PHE A 54 9.29 3.78 -0.22
CA PHE A 54 8.52 4.26 0.94
C PHE A 54 7.73 5.54 0.63
N GLN A 55 8.26 6.43 -0.20
CA GLN A 55 7.55 7.64 -0.62
C GLN A 55 6.28 7.31 -1.43
N ILE A 56 6.27 6.20 -2.15
CA ILE A 56 5.08 5.72 -2.88
C ILE A 56 4.03 5.22 -1.87
N TRP A 57 4.43 4.44 -0.87
CA TRP A 57 3.48 3.91 0.14
C TRP A 57 2.82 5.00 1.00
N ARG A 58 3.45 6.18 1.12
CA ARG A 58 2.90 7.36 1.79
C ARG A 58 1.73 8.00 1.03
N PHE A 59 1.67 7.82 -0.29
CA PHE A 59 0.54 8.31 -1.07
C PHE A 59 -0.69 7.38 -0.93
N PRO A 60 -1.93 7.91 -0.94
CA PRO A 60 -2.29 9.32 -0.95
C PRO A 60 -2.36 9.98 0.44
N LEU A 61 -2.65 9.24 1.51
CA LEU A 61 -3.08 9.85 2.78
C LEU A 61 -1.98 10.65 3.48
N HIS A 62 -0.75 10.16 3.54
CA HIS A 62 0.33 10.95 4.15
C HIS A 62 0.65 12.17 3.33
N THR A 63 0.50 12.12 2.00
CA THR A 63 0.74 13.26 1.12
C THR A 63 -0.35 14.32 1.28
N LEU A 64 -1.62 13.91 1.27
CA LEU A 64 -2.77 14.83 1.32
C LEU A 64 -3.07 15.37 2.72
N LEU A 65 -2.82 14.57 3.77
CA LEU A 65 -3.17 14.89 5.16
C LEU A 65 -1.93 15.05 6.04
N TRP A 66 -0.76 15.36 5.46
CA TRP A 66 0.51 15.43 6.19
C TRP A 66 0.45 16.34 7.43
N GLU A 67 -0.10 17.54 7.28
CA GLU A 67 -0.22 18.50 8.39
C GLU A 67 -1.12 17.97 9.51
N PHE A 68 -2.17 17.23 9.18
CA PHE A 68 -3.08 16.66 10.17
C PHE A 68 -2.44 15.48 10.90
N ILE A 69 -1.72 14.63 10.15
CA ILE A 69 -1.01 13.46 10.68
C ILE A 69 0.16 13.89 11.58
N THR A 70 0.94 14.90 11.18
CA THR A 70 2.07 15.38 11.99
C THR A 70 1.63 16.07 13.29
N LYS A 71 0.46 16.75 13.28
CA LYS A 71 -0.17 17.26 14.51
C LYS A 71 -0.70 16.15 15.43
N ASN A 72 -0.98 14.97 14.89
CA ASN A 72 -1.55 13.83 15.60
C ASN A 72 -0.75 12.56 15.29
N MET A 73 0.46 12.44 15.83
CA MET A 73 1.39 11.34 15.50
C MET A 73 0.80 9.93 15.69
N ALA A 74 -0.21 9.77 16.55
CA ALA A 74 -0.98 8.52 16.68
C ALA A 74 -1.63 8.05 15.36
N LEU A 75 -1.85 8.95 14.40
CA LEU A 75 -2.45 8.67 13.09
C LEU A 75 -1.43 8.25 12.03
N TYR A 76 -0.13 8.29 12.31
CA TYR A 76 0.91 7.96 11.35
C TYR A 76 0.75 6.52 10.81
N PHE A 77 0.83 5.50 11.67
CA PHE A 77 0.65 4.11 11.23
C PHE A 77 -0.76 3.78 10.73
N PRO A 78 -1.86 4.24 11.38
CA PRO A 78 -3.20 4.04 10.86
C PRO A 78 -3.41 4.57 9.43
N SER A 79 -2.83 5.72 9.09
CA SER A 79 -2.96 6.27 7.74
C SER A 79 -2.09 5.51 6.71
N LEU A 80 -0.96 4.92 7.12
CA LEU A 80 -0.20 3.99 6.26
C LEU A 80 -1.02 2.73 6.00
N LEU A 81 -1.65 2.18 7.03
CA LEU A 81 -2.53 1.01 6.89
C LEU A 81 -3.67 1.29 5.92
N LEU A 82 -4.30 2.47 6.00
CA LEU A 82 -5.33 2.87 5.04
C LEU A 82 -4.79 2.99 3.60
N ASN A 83 -3.58 3.49 3.40
CA ASN A 83 -2.94 3.47 2.07
C ASN A 83 -2.74 2.03 1.57
N ILE A 84 -2.28 1.12 2.43
CA ILE A 84 -2.11 -0.30 2.08
C ILE A 84 -3.46 -0.90 1.66
N LEU A 85 -4.52 -0.65 2.42
CA LEU A 85 -5.87 -1.11 2.07
C LEU A 85 -6.33 -0.54 0.73
N PHE A 86 -6.05 0.75 0.47
CA PHE A 86 -6.33 1.39 -0.80
C PHE A 86 -5.60 0.72 -1.96
N TYR A 87 -4.29 0.51 -1.86
CA TYR A 87 -3.50 -0.16 -2.90
C TYR A 87 -3.96 -1.60 -3.13
N SER A 88 -4.22 -2.32 -2.05
CA SER A 88 -4.68 -3.71 -2.11
C SER A 88 -6.02 -3.82 -2.82
N PHE A 89 -6.94 -2.87 -2.55
CA PHE A 89 -8.20 -2.78 -3.24
C PHE A 89 -8.02 -2.42 -4.72
N ALA A 90 -7.21 -1.40 -5.03
CA ALA A 90 -6.96 -0.95 -6.40
C ALA A 90 -6.38 -2.07 -7.27
N ILE A 91 -5.38 -2.80 -6.76
CA ILE A 91 -4.74 -3.92 -7.47
C ILE A 91 -5.74 -5.07 -7.66
N GLU A 92 -6.53 -5.40 -6.63
CA GLU A 92 -7.55 -6.44 -6.74
C GLU A 92 -8.61 -6.08 -7.79
N ARG A 93 -9.05 -4.81 -7.86
CA ARG A 93 -9.95 -4.32 -8.92
C ARG A 93 -9.31 -4.40 -10.31
N LEU A 94 -8.04 -4.06 -10.43
CA LEU A 94 -7.29 -4.16 -11.68
C LEU A 94 -7.19 -5.62 -12.17
N ILE A 95 -6.87 -6.56 -11.27
CA ILE A 95 -6.81 -7.99 -11.58
C ILE A 95 -8.19 -8.49 -12.03
N ALA A 96 -9.26 -8.14 -11.32
CA ALA A 96 -10.62 -8.54 -11.68
C ALA A 96 -11.03 -8.00 -13.06
N PHE A 97 -10.63 -6.77 -13.39
CA PHE A 97 -10.88 -6.16 -14.70
C PHE A 97 -10.13 -6.87 -15.83
N ILE A 98 -8.85 -7.18 -15.64
CA ILE A 98 -8.02 -7.90 -16.62
C ILE A 98 -8.56 -9.32 -16.84
N ALA A 99 -8.93 -10.03 -15.76
CA ALA A 99 -9.48 -11.38 -15.84
C ALA A 99 -10.81 -11.42 -16.61
N LYS A 100 -11.70 -10.45 -16.38
CA LYS A 100 -12.95 -10.30 -17.13
C LYS A 100 -12.69 -10.08 -18.62
N SER A 101 -11.74 -9.20 -18.95
CA SER A 101 -11.39 -8.89 -20.34
C SER A 101 -10.81 -10.08 -21.10
N ARG A 102 -10.05 -10.97 -20.41
CA ARG A 102 -9.58 -12.23 -21.00
C ARG A 102 -10.71 -13.21 -21.29
N LYS A 103 -11.66 -13.35 -20.36
CA LYS A 103 -12.82 -14.26 -20.53
C LYS A 103 -13.78 -13.83 -21.64
N ALA A 104 -13.81 -12.54 -21.99
CA ALA A 104 -14.64 -12.02 -23.09
C ALA A 104 -14.00 -12.16 -24.48
N ARG A 105 -12.71 -12.52 -24.56
CA ARG A 105 -11.98 -12.74 -25.83
C ARG A 105 -11.87 -14.21 -26.24
N VAL A 106 -12.31 -15.13 -25.40
CA VAL A 106 -12.40 -16.57 -25.65
C VAL A 106 -13.86 -16.91 -25.86
#